data_AF-A0A934U1E2-F1
#
_entry.id   AF-A0A934U1E2-F1
#
_cell.length_a   1.000
_cell.length_b   1.000
_cell.length_c   1.000
_cell.angle_alpha   90.00
_cell.angle_beta   90.00
_cell.angle_gamma   90.00
#
_symmetry.space_group_name_H-M   'P 1'
#
loop_
_entity.id
_entity.type
_entity.pdbx_description
1 polymer ?
#
loop_
_entity_poly.entity_id
_entity_poly.type
_entity_poly.pdbx_seq_one_letter_code
_entity_poly.pdbx_strand_id
1 'polypeptide(L)'
;MSTETTIPPVTTVTRSNRRATIAVCATDQGLPVEIRVDRQELRYGAAALADEIMRLCRQATLEAGALRREELAEAGIATDVLDRLGLPTRDQVVTQETHFEERETAPTSWLRPV
;
A
#
# COMPACT_ATOMS: atom_id res chain seq x y z
N MET A 1 -9.14 -1.97 -33.13
CA MET A 1 -7.83 -1.32 -32.86
C MET A 1 -7.71 -1.16 -31.36
N SER A 2 -7.13 -2.15 -30.68
CA SER A 2 -6.92 -2.08 -29.23
C SER A 2 -5.80 -1.08 -28.98
N THR A 3 -6.10 -0.01 -28.26
CA THR A 3 -5.10 0.95 -27.80
C THR A 3 -4.22 0.24 -26.79
N GLU A 4 -3.03 -0.15 -27.21
CA GLU A 4 -1.97 -0.59 -26.33
C GLU A 4 -1.65 0.59 -25.41
N THR A 5 -2.20 0.52 -24.19
CA THR A 5 -1.93 1.54 -23.17
C THR A 5 -0.51 1.31 -22.73
N THR A 6 0.43 2.07 -23.30
CA THR A 6 1.78 2.17 -22.76
C THR A 6 1.65 2.76 -21.36
N ILE A 7 1.69 1.89 -20.36
CA ILE A 7 1.73 2.29 -18.96
C ILE A 7 3.05 3.06 -18.81
N PRO A 8 3.04 4.31 -18.30
CA PRO A 8 4.29 4.97 -17.92
C PRO A 8 5.05 4.05 -16.95
N PRO A 9 6.38 4.11 -16.85
CA PRO A 9 7.13 3.30 -15.89
C PRO A 9 6.75 3.75 -14.48
N VAL A 10 5.71 3.13 -13.93
CA VAL A 10 5.22 3.33 -12.58
C VAL A 10 5.71 2.17 -11.75
N THR A 11 6.35 2.50 -10.63
CA THR A 11 6.75 1.49 -9.65
C THR A 11 5.49 0.96 -9.00
N THR A 12 5.30 -0.35 -9.04
CA THR A 12 4.16 -1.03 -8.44
C THR A 12 4.64 -2.02 -7.40
N VAL A 13 3.86 -2.17 -6.34
CA VAL A 13 4.10 -3.19 -5.33
C VAL A 13 2.80 -3.88 -4.95
N THR A 14 2.89 -5.17 -4.66
CA THR A 14 1.77 -5.96 -4.15
C THR A 14 1.89 -6.13 -2.63
N ARG A 15 0.81 -5.85 -1.92
CA ARG A 15 0.64 -6.17 -0.49
C ARG A 15 -0.51 -7.12 -0.30
N SER A 16 -0.38 -8.03 0.66
CA SER A 16 -1.42 -8.96 1.05
C SER A 16 -1.70 -8.88 2.55
N ASN A 17 -2.91 -9.26 2.94
CA ASN A 17 -3.22 -9.47 4.35
C ASN A 17 -2.45 -10.67 4.90
N ARG A 18 -2.40 -10.82 6.23
CA ARG A 18 -1.65 -11.90 6.90
C ARG A 18 -2.05 -13.31 6.42
N ARG A 19 -3.31 -13.49 6.00
CA ARG A 19 -3.83 -14.77 5.49
C ARG A 19 -3.62 -14.98 3.98
N ALA A 20 -3.06 -13.99 3.28
CA ALA A 20 -2.93 -13.96 1.83
C ALA A 20 -4.25 -14.21 1.06
N THR A 21 -5.38 -13.90 1.67
CA THR A 21 -6.73 -14.01 1.07
C THR A 21 -7.17 -12.74 0.36
N ILE A 22 -6.54 -11.60 0.68
CA ILE A 22 -6.71 -10.33 -0.04
C ILE A 22 -5.33 -9.84 -0.43
N ALA A 23 -5.14 -9.48 -1.70
CA ALA A 23 -3.94 -8.84 -2.19
C ALA A 23 -4.29 -7.65 -3.08
N VAL A 24 -3.54 -6.57 -2.94
CA VAL A 24 -3.68 -5.35 -3.73
C VAL A 24 -2.32 -4.99 -4.30
N CYS A 25 -2.25 -4.81 -5.61
CA CYS A 25 -1.13 -4.20 -6.30
C CYS A 25 -1.45 -2.73 -6.54
N ALA A 26 -0.59 -1.83 -6.08
CA ALA A 26 -0.78 -0.39 -6.23
C ALA A 26 0.48 0.29 -6.75
N THR A 27 0.29 1.43 -7.41
CA THR A 27 1.37 2.32 -7.82
C THR A 27 1.91 3.14 -6.65
N ASP A 28 3.08 3.72 -6.85
CA ASP A 28 3.70 4.77 -6.04
C ASP A 28 2.82 6.04 -5.87
N GLN A 29 1.77 6.19 -6.68
CA GLN A 29 0.81 7.31 -6.64
C GLN A 29 -0.54 6.98 -6.00
N GLY A 30 -0.71 5.79 -5.40
CA GLY A 30 -1.97 5.45 -4.73
C GLY A 30 -3.00 4.77 -5.62
N LEU A 31 -2.67 4.45 -6.88
CA LEU A 31 -3.64 3.85 -7.81
C LEU A 31 -3.56 2.32 -7.73
N PRO A 32 -4.63 1.62 -7.31
CA PRO A 32 -4.68 0.18 -7.42
C PRO A 32 -4.75 -0.25 -8.89
N VAL A 33 -3.88 -1.17 -9.29
CA VAL A 33 -3.81 -1.73 -10.64
C VAL A 33 -4.28 -3.17 -10.71
N GLU A 34 -4.22 -3.90 -9.58
CA GLU A 34 -4.76 -5.25 -9.44
C GLU A 34 -5.29 -5.47 -8.03
N ILE A 35 -6.44 -6.15 -7.92
CA ILE A 35 -7.00 -6.58 -6.64
C ILE A 35 -7.42 -8.05 -6.75
N ARG A 36 -6.92 -8.87 -5.82
CA ARG A 36 -7.31 -10.28 -5.66
C ARG A 36 -8.03 -10.45 -4.34
N VAL A 37 -9.22 -11.03 -4.38
CA VAL A 37 -10.05 -11.31 -3.19
C VAL A 37 -10.49 -12.76 -3.24
N ASP A 38 -10.15 -13.53 -2.21
CA ASP A 38 -10.68 -14.87 -2.03
C ASP A 38 -12.17 -14.80 -1.68
N ARG A 39 -12.97 -15.72 -2.24
CA ARG A 39 -14.42 -15.76 -2.04
C ARG A 39 -14.80 -15.82 -0.56
N GLN A 40 -13.96 -16.41 0.29
CA GLN A 40 -14.21 -16.53 1.72
C GLN A 40 -14.29 -15.18 2.44
N GLU A 41 -13.66 -14.14 1.91
CA GLU A 41 -13.64 -12.79 2.50
C GLU A 41 -14.95 -12.03 2.28
N LEU A 42 -15.72 -12.41 1.25
CA LEU A 42 -16.99 -11.76 0.92
C LEU A 42 -18.05 -11.91 2.02
N ARG A 43 -17.89 -12.89 2.94
CA ARG A 43 -18.82 -13.13 4.04
C ARG A 43 -18.77 -12.09 5.15
N TYR A 44 -17.68 -11.33 5.24
CA TYR A 44 -17.48 -10.35 6.31
C TYR A 44 -18.13 -8.98 6.01
N GLY A 45 -18.72 -8.83 4.83
CA GLY A 45 -19.45 -7.64 4.41
C GLY A 45 -18.60 -6.63 3.64
N ALA A 46 -19.28 -5.81 2.84
CA ALA A 46 -18.62 -4.89 1.91
C ALA A 46 -17.77 -3.82 2.59
N ALA A 47 -18.19 -3.32 3.76
CA ALA A 47 -17.45 -2.30 4.51
C ALA A 47 -16.09 -2.83 5.00
N ALA A 48 -16.09 -4.00 5.66
CA ALA A 48 -14.86 -4.63 6.14
C ALA A 48 -13.89 -4.94 4.99
N LEU A 49 -14.42 -5.43 3.85
CA LEU A 49 -13.61 -5.68 2.66
C LEU A 49 -13.02 -4.40 2.08
N ALA A 50 -13.81 -3.33 1.99
CA ALA A 50 -13.35 -2.04 1.47
C ALA A 50 -12.25 -1.44 2.37
N ASP A 51 -12.44 -1.48 3.69
CA ASP A 51 -11.44 -1.00 4.65
C ASP A 51 -10.11 -1.75 4.50
N GLU A 52 -10.17 -3.06 4.32
CA GLU A 52 -8.99 -3.90 4.15
C GLU A 52 -8.28 -3.65 2.81
N ILE A 53 -9.03 -3.53 1.70
CA ILE A 53 -8.47 -3.16 0.40
C ILE A 53 -7.79 -1.78 0.49
N MET A 54 -8.44 -0.80 1.11
CA MET A 54 -7.88 0.54 1.26
C MET A 54 -6.65 0.54 2.16
N ARG A 55 -6.61 -0.31 3.19
CA ARG A 55 -5.44 -0.51 4.05
C ARG A 55 -4.26 -1.07 3.26
N LEU A 56 -4.47 -2.16 2.52
CA LEU A 56 -3.44 -2.78 1.68
C LEU A 56 -2.96 -1.84 0.56
N CYS A 57 -3.87 -1.09 -0.06
CA CYS A 57 -3.53 -0.09 -1.07
C CYS A 57 -2.57 0.96 -0.51
N ARG A 58 -2.88 1.54 0.67
CA ARG A 58 -1.99 2.50 1.33
C ARG A 58 -0.62 1.91 1.62
N GLN A 59 -0.56 0.67 2.12
CA GLN A 59 0.73 0.00 2.39
C GLN A 59 1.55 -0.20 1.11
N ALA A 60 0.92 -0.71 0.05
CA ALA A 60 1.58 -0.92 -1.24
C ALA A 60 2.10 0.39 -1.84
N THR A 61 1.34 1.47 -1.73
CA THR A 61 1.76 2.79 -2.22
C THR A 61 2.95 3.36 -1.47
N LEU A 62 2.99 3.21 -0.15
CA LEU A 62 4.11 3.69 0.65
C LEU A 62 5.42 3.00 0.27
N GLU A 63 5.36 1.69 0.12
CA GLU A 63 6.53 0.90 -0.31
C GLU A 63 6.90 1.18 -1.76
N ALA A 64 5.93 1.27 -2.67
CA ALA A 64 6.18 1.63 -4.07
C ALA A 64 6.83 3.02 -4.19
N GLY A 65 6.42 3.99 -3.36
CA GLY A 65 7.04 5.30 -3.27
C GLY A 65 8.48 5.26 -2.76
N ALA A 66 8.79 4.40 -1.80
CA ALA A 66 10.15 4.23 -1.29
C ALA A 66 11.06 3.56 -2.31
N LEU A 67 10.56 2.53 -3.00
CA LEU A 67 11.28 1.91 -4.11
C LEU A 67 11.50 2.92 -5.24
N ARG A 68 10.49 3.74 -5.58
CA ARG A 68 10.61 4.81 -6.58
C ARG A 68 11.69 5.83 -6.19
N ARG A 69 11.78 6.14 -4.89
CA ARG A 69 12.82 7.02 -4.36
C ARG A 69 14.22 6.42 -4.54
N GLU A 70 14.37 5.13 -4.25
CA GLU A 70 15.63 4.39 -4.44
C GLU A 70 16.05 4.39 -5.93
N GLU A 71 15.12 4.05 -6.84
CA GLU A 71 15.37 4.08 -8.30
C GLU A 71 15.84 5.46 -8.80
N LEU A 72 15.20 6.53 -8.33
CA LEU A 72 15.58 7.89 -8.74
C LEU A 72 16.92 8.33 -8.14
N ALA A 73 17.22 7.92 -6.91
CA ALA A 73 18.52 8.17 -6.30
C ALA A 73 19.65 7.45 -7.06
N GLU A 74 19.42 6.19 -7.46
CA GLU A 74 20.35 5.42 -8.31
C GLU A 74 20.53 6.05 -9.69
N ALA A 75 19.49 6.70 -10.23
CA ALA A 75 19.57 7.49 -11.46
C ALA A 75 20.28 8.84 -11.30
N GLY A 76 20.77 9.17 -10.10
CA GLY A 76 21.54 10.39 -9.82
C GLY A 76 20.70 11.62 -9.47
N ILE A 77 19.41 11.45 -9.16
CA ILE A 77 18.56 12.55 -8.69
C ILE A 77 18.97 12.92 -7.26
N ALA A 78 19.18 14.22 -7.03
CA ALA A 78 19.60 14.75 -5.74
C ALA A 78 18.52 14.57 -4.66
N THR A 79 18.95 14.31 -3.43
CA THR A 79 18.06 14.06 -2.27
C THR A 79 17.08 15.20 -2.01
N ASP A 80 17.50 16.46 -2.22
CA ASP A 80 16.62 17.63 -2.02
C ASP A 80 15.47 17.67 -3.03
N VAL A 81 15.70 17.16 -4.25
CA VAL A 81 14.65 16.99 -5.27
C VAL A 81 13.71 15.86 -4.86
N LEU A 82 14.25 14.73 -4.40
CA LEU A 82 13.45 13.59 -3.92
C LEU A 82 12.55 13.98 -2.74
N ASP A 83 13.05 14.81 -1.84
CA ASP A 83 12.27 15.36 -0.71
C ASP A 83 11.13 16.26 -1.18
N ARG A 84 11.36 17.09 -2.21
CA ARG A 84 10.30 17.92 -2.82
C ARG A 84 9.25 17.10 -3.56
N LEU A 85 9.62 15.93 -4.11
CA LEU A 85 8.66 15.00 -4.71
C LEU A 85 7.77 14.32 -3.68
N GLY A 86 8.09 14.42 -2.38
CA GLY A 86 7.32 13.82 -1.31
C GLY A 86 7.38 12.29 -1.30
N LEU A 87 8.39 11.69 -1.94
CA LEU A 87 8.55 10.24 -1.95
C LEU A 87 8.99 9.74 -0.57
N PRO A 88 8.32 8.72 -0.01
CA PRO A 88 8.62 8.23 1.32
C PRO A 88 10.01 7.60 1.37
N THR A 89 10.63 7.63 2.55
CA THR A 89 11.88 6.91 2.81
C THR A 89 11.60 5.50 3.32
N ARG A 90 12.59 4.60 3.21
CA ARG A 90 12.51 3.25 3.80
C ARG A 90 12.14 3.27 5.29
N ASP A 91 12.73 4.19 6.05
CA ASP A 91 12.47 4.31 7.49
C ASP A 91 11.02 4.74 7.78
N GLN A 92 10.43 5.58 6.92
CA GLN A 92 9.03 5.96 7.02
C GLN A 92 8.11 4.77 6.71
N VAL A 93 8.46 3.93 5.74
CA VAL A 93 7.74 2.68 5.45
C VAL A 93 7.75 1.76 6.68
N VAL A 94 8.92 1.51 7.27
CA VAL A 94 9.05 0.68 8.48
C VAL A 94 8.24 1.23 9.66
N THR A 95 8.30 2.54 9.88
CA THR A 95 7.53 3.21 10.94
C THR A 95 6.02 3.04 10.72
N GLN A 96 5.56 3.18 9.48
CA GLN A 96 4.15 3.01 9.16
C GLN A 96 3.71 1.54 9.22
N GLU A 97 4.53 0.60 8.78
CA GLU A 97 4.28 -0.84 8.90
C GLU A 97 4.07 -1.23 10.36
N THR A 98 4.96 -0.77 11.26
CA THR A 98 4.82 -0.98 12.70
C THR A 98 3.45 -0.48 13.21
N HIS A 99 3.04 0.73 12.83
CA HIS A 99 1.74 1.28 13.22
C HIS A 99 0.55 0.51 12.61
N PHE A 100 0.68 -0.05 11.42
CA PHE A 100 -0.36 -0.92 10.84
C PHE A 100 -0.47 -2.25 11.59
N GLU A 101 0.66 -2.87 11.96
CA GLU A 101 0.70 -4.11 12.73
C GLU A 101 0.12 -3.93 14.14
N GLU A 102 0.42 -2.81 14.80
CA GLU A 102 -0.16 -2.44 16.09
C GLU A 102 -1.69 -2.33 16.00
N ARG A 103 -2.22 -1.69 14.94
CA ARG A 103 -3.66 -1.58 14.71
C ARG A 103 -4.35 -2.92 14.45
N GLU A 104 -3.67 -3.84 13.75
CA GLU A 104 -4.19 -5.19 13.50
C GLU A 104 -4.16 -6.07 14.77
N THR A 105 -3.14 -5.89 15.60
CA THR A 105 -2.93 -6.68 16.83
C THR A 105 -3.66 -6.10 18.03
N ALA A 106 -4.06 -4.82 17.98
CA ALA A 106 -4.78 -4.15 19.04
C ALA A 106 -6.06 -4.95 19.38
N PRO A 107 -6.23 -5.37 20.65
CA PRO A 107 -7.46 -6.04 21.04
C PRO A 107 -8.64 -5.09 20.79
N THR A 108 -9.71 -5.59 20.17
CA THR A 108 -11.01 -4.92 20.13
C THR A 108 -11.51 -4.79 21.57
N SER A 109 -11.09 -3.72 22.26
CA SER A 109 -11.37 -3.52 23.68
C SER A 109 -12.87 -3.35 23.90
N TRP A 110 -13.45 -4.21 24.74
CA TRP A 110 -14.86 -4.21 25.15
C TRP A 110 -15.14 -3.34 26.38
N LEU A 111 -14.50 -2.17 26.51
CA LEU A 111 -14.78 -1.24 27.61
C LEU A 111 -15.10 0.15 27.06
N ARG A 112 -16.40 0.44 26.96
CA ARG A 112 -16.87 1.82 27.00
C ARG A 112 -16.67 2.34 28.42
N PRO A 113 -15.98 3.48 28.64
CA PRO A 113 -16.00 4.12 29.93
C PRO A 113 -17.44 4.60 30.22
N VAL A 114 -17.94 4.24 31.41
CA VAL A 114 -19.14 4.82 32.03
C VAL A 114 -18.75 6.00 32.91
#